data_AF-A0A2H0CTI8-F1
#
_entry.id   AF-A0A2H0CTI8-F1
#
_cell.length_a   1.000
_cell.length_b   1.000
_cell.length_c   1.000
_cell.angle_alpha   90.00
_cell.angle_beta   90.00
_cell.angle_gamma   90.00
#
_symmetry.space_group_name_H-M   'P 1'
#
loop_
_entity.id
_entity.type
_entity.pdbx_description
1 polymer ?
#
loop_
_entity_poly.entity_id
_entity_poly.type
_entity_poly.pdbx_seq_one_letter_code
_entity_poly.pdbx_strand_id
1 'polypeptide(L)'
;MSLNLQKIKDLMAKSELSKERQIELSGLFSLADDAELAEVAALFEEHPEWIVTLYKNYQEKRRAVQTGDRELWRRIIQDEKKELEVMEKKE
;
A
#
# COMPACT_ATOMS: atom_id res chain seq x y z
N MET A 1 -6.98 -19.73 -4.46
CA MET A 1 -6.91 -18.45 -3.72
C MET A 1 -5.46 -18.31 -3.27
N SER A 2 -4.79 -17.20 -3.60
CA SER A 2 -3.39 -16.98 -3.20
C SER A 2 -3.27 -16.99 -1.68
N LEU A 3 -2.27 -17.69 -1.15
CA LEU A 3 -2.03 -17.79 0.30
C LEU A 3 -1.65 -16.42 0.86
N ASN A 4 -0.78 -15.69 0.14
CA ASN A 4 -0.33 -14.37 0.54
C ASN A 4 -1.42 -13.30 0.44
N LEU A 5 -2.33 -13.40 -0.54
CA LEU A 5 -3.50 -12.51 -0.61
C LEU A 5 -4.40 -12.67 0.61
N GLN A 6 -4.61 -13.91 1.10
CA GLN A 6 -5.40 -14.13 2.31
C GLN A 6 -4.68 -13.54 3.53
N LYS A 7 -3.37 -13.77 3.65
CA LYS A 7 -2.55 -13.19 4.72
C LYS A 7 -2.63 -11.66 4.75
N ILE A 8 -2.51 -11.00 3.58
CA ILE A 8 -2.65 -9.55 3.46
C ILE A 8 -4.05 -9.09 3.91
N LYS A 9 -5.12 -9.81 3.54
CA LYS A 9 -6.48 -9.49 4.01
C LYS A 9 -6.60 -9.58 5.53
N ASP A 10 -5.99 -10.58 6.14
CA ASP A 10 -6.01 -10.76 7.59
C ASP A 10 -5.21 -9.67 8.32
N LEU A 11 -4.11 -9.18 7.72
CA LEU A 11 -3.35 -8.03 8.22
C LEU A 11 -4.14 -6.72 8.09
N MET A 12 -4.77 -6.49 6.93
CA MET A 12 -5.62 -5.33 6.70
C MET A 12 -6.81 -5.28 7.66
N ALA A 13 -7.40 -6.43 8.02
CA ALA A 13 -8.50 -6.51 8.97
C ALA A 13 -8.13 -6.00 10.38
N LYS A 14 -6.84 -5.97 10.72
CA LYS A 14 -6.31 -5.43 11.99
C LYS A 14 -5.91 -3.96 11.90
N SER A 15 -5.93 -3.36 10.70
CA SER A 15 -5.56 -1.96 10.47
C SER A 15 -6.69 -0.99 10.80
N GLU A 16 -6.36 0.31 10.80
CA GLU A 16 -7.33 1.40 10.98
C GLU A 16 -8.17 1.69 9.71
N LEU A 17 -7.96 0.96 8.61
CA LEU A 17 -8.76 1.12 7.39
C LEU A 17 -10.21 0.69 7.61
N SER A 18 -11.16 1.46 7.05
CA SER A 18 -12.56 1.03 7.00
C SER A 18 -12.73 -0.19 6.10
N LYS A 19 -13.83 -0.94 6.28
CA LYS A 19 -14.11 -2.13 5.47
C LYS A 19 -14.14 -1.83 3.97
N GLU A 20 -14.67 -0.69 3.54
CA GLU A 20 -14.66 -0.31 2.12
C GLU A 20 -13.25 -0.13 1.60
N ARG A 21 -12.37 0.52 2.38
CA ARG A 21 -10.97 0.77 2.02
C ARG A 21 -10.16 -0.53 1.99
N GLN A 22 -10.43 -1.45 2.93
CA GLN A 22 -9.82 -2.79 2.95
C GLN A 22 -10.21 -3.58 1.69
N ILE A 23 -11.48 -3.52 1.27
CA ILE A 23 -11.96 -4.17 0.04
C ILE A 23 -11.26 -3.58 -1.18
N GLU A 24 -11.23 -2.25 -1.32
CA GLU A 24 -10.57 -1.59 -2.45
C GLU A 24 -9.10 -1.97 -2.52
N LEU A 25 -8.37 -1.86 -1.41
CA LEU A 25 -6.95 -2.22 -1.35
C LEU A 25 -6.71 -3.69 -1.67
N SER A 26 -7.53 -4.60 -1.14
CA SER A 26 -7.43 -6.03 -1.45
C SER A 26 -7.70 -6.34 -2.93
N GLY A 27 -8.52 -5.52 -3.60
CA GLY A 27 -8.77 -5.60 -5.03
C GLY A 27 -7.53 -5.25 -5.84
N LEU A 28 -6.73 -4.27 -5.41
CA LEU A 28 -5.46 -3.93 -6.07
C LEU A 28 -4.47 -5.09 -6.02
N PHE A 29 -4.35 -5.74 -4.86
CA PHE A 29 -3.47 -6.89 -4.68
C PHE A 29 -3.95 -8.15 -5.40
N SER A 30 -5.22 -8.23 -5.80
CA SER A 30 -5.73 -9.39 -6.55
C SER A 30 -5.15 -9.53 -7.96
N LEU A 31 -4.48 -8.49 -8.46
CA LEU A 31 -3.83 -8.47 -9.77
C LEU A 31 -2.35 -8.88 -9.74
N ALA A 32 -1.74 -8.93 -8.55
CA ALA A 32 -0.35 -9.31 -8.36
C ALA A 32 -0.19 -10.83 -8.23
N ASP A 33 0.99 -11.34 -8.55
CA ASP A 33 1.29 -12.76 -8.36
C ASP A 33 1.60 -13.10 -6.89
N ASP A 34 1.61 -14.40 -6.54
CA ASP A 34 1.79 -14.81 -5.16
C ASP A 34 3.18 -14.49 -4.59
N ALA A 35 4.21 -14.35 -5.45
CA ALA A 35 5.56 -14.00 -5.04
C ALA A 35 5.67 -12.50 -4.71
N GLU A 36 5.10 -11.63 -5.55
CA GLU A 36 4.99 -10.20 -5.27
C GLU A 36 4.19 -9.96 -3.98
N LEU A 37 3.13 -10.74 -3.75
CA LEU A 37 2.33 -10.66 -2.53
C LEU A 37 3.07 -11.16 -1.28
N ALA A 38 4.08 -12.02 -1.41
CA ALA A 38 4.88 -12.46 -0.27
C ALA A 38 5.65 -11.29 0.35
N GLU A 39 6.28 -10.47 -0.50
CA GLU A 39 7.02 -9.27 -0.08
C GLU A 39 6.10 -8.24 0.58
N VAL A 40 4.90 -8.03 0.01
CA VAL A 40 3.90 -7.13 0.61
C VAL A 40 3.42 -7.65 1.97
N ALA A 41 3.20 -8.96 2.09
CA ALA A 41 2.79 -9.56 3.35
C ALA A 41 3.88 -9.43 4.44
N ALA A 42 5.16 -9.58 4.07
CA ALA A 42 6.28 -9.37 4.97
C ALA A 42 6.35 -7.91 5.45
N LEU A 43 6.27 -6.95 4.53
CA LEU A 43 6.24 -5.52 4.86
C LEU A 43 5.12 -5.17 5.84
N PHE A 44 3.91 -5.70 5.63
CA PHE A 44 2.77 -5.42 6.52
C PHE A 44 2.84 -6.14 7.86
N GLU A 45 3.59 -7.24 7.98
CA GLU A 45 3.85 -7.89 9.27
C GLU A 45 4.86 -7.10 10.09
N GLU A 46 5.94 -6.65 9.47
CA GLU A 46 7.02 -5.93 10.12
C GLU A 46 6.62 -4.49 10.44
N HIS A 47 5.89 -3.85 9.52
CA HIS A 47 5.48 -2.46 9.63
C HIS A 47 3.99 -2.26 9.26
N PRO A 48 3.05 -2.62 10.17
CA PRO A 48 1.61 -2.53 9.92
C PRO A 48 1.09 -1.13 9.56
N GLU A 49 1.79 -0.07 9.97
CA GLU A 49 1.48 1.32 9.62
C GLU A 49 1.48 1.55 8.10
N TRP A 50 2.26 0.77 7.35
CA TRP A 50 2.32 0.87 5.90
C TRP A 50 1.02 0.50 5.20
N ILE A 51 0.14 -0.28 5.84
CA ILE A 51 -1.18 -0.59 5.27
C ILE A 51 -1.96 0.71 5.01
N VAL A 52 -1.92 1.65 5.97
CA VAL A 52 -2.62 2.93 5.87
C VAL A 52 -1.87 3.89 4.94
N THR A 53 -0.54 3.96 5.07
CA THR A 53 0.32 4.81 4.22
C THR A 53 0.18 4.44 2.75
N LEU A 54 0.27 3.16 2.41
CA LEU A 54 0.16 2.66 1.04
C LEU A 54 -1.22 2.96 0.45
N TYR A 55 -2.28 2.78 1.24
CA TYR A 55 -3.63 3.14 0.80
C TYR A 55 -3.78 4.64 0.52
N LYS A 56 -3.24 5.49 1.40
CA LYS A 56 -3.26 6.95 1.22
C LYS A 56 -2.52 7.35 -0.06
N ASN A 57 -1.32 6.80 -0.26
CA ASN A 57 -0.51 7.09 -1.43
C ASN A 57 -1.20 6.64 -2.72
N TYR A 58 -1.87 5.49 -2.71
CA TYR A 58 -2.71 5.04 -3.82
C TYR A 58 -3.85 6.03 -4.13
N GLN A 59 -4.57 6.53 -3.12
CA GLN A 59 -5.65 7.51 -3.33
C GLN A 59 -5.13 8.83 -3.91
N GLU A 60 -3.99 9.31 -3.43
CA GLU A 60 -3.35 10.53 -3.95
C GLU A 60 -2.88 10.35 -5.39
N LYS A 61 -2.22 9.22 -5.71
CA LYS A 61 -1.82 8.86 -7.08
C LYS A 61 -3.02 8.76 -8.01
N ARG A 62 -4.10 8.11 -7.57
CA ARG A 62 -5.35 8.00 -8.34
C ARG A 62 -5.92 9.38 -8.65
N ARG A 63 -5.94 10.29 -7.69
CA ARG A 63 -6.40 11.68 -7.88
C ARG A 63 -5.50 12.45 -8.86
N ALA A 64 -4.18 12.34 -8.73
CA ALA A 64 -3.23 13.00 -9.62
C ALA A 64 -3.41 12.53 -11.08
N VAL A 65 -3.59 11.23 -11.29
CA VAL A 65 -3.88 10.67 -12.62
C VAL A 65 -5.20 11.18 -13.18
N GLN A 66 -6.27 11.15 -12.39
CA GLN A 66 -7.60 11.60 -12.82
C GLN A 66 -7.65 13.09 -13.19
N THR A 67 -6.84 13.92 -12.53
CA THR A 67 -6.79 15.37 -12.75
C THR A 67 -5.71 15.79 -13.76
N GLY A 68 -4.85 14.87 -14.19
CA GLY A 68 -3.70 15.17 -15.04
C GLY A 68 -2.62 16.01 -14.35
N ASP A 69 -2.64 16.10 -13.02
CA ASP A 69 -1.73 16.93 -12.23
C ASP A 69 -0.36 16.26 -12.08
N ARG A 70 0.53 16.58 -13.03
CA ARG A 70 1.91 16.06 -13.06
C ARG A 70 2.77 16.57 -11.91
N GLU A 71 2.48 17.75 -11.37
CA GLU A 71 3.24 18.30 -10.25
C GLU A 71 2.89 17.57 -8.96
N LEU A 72 1.60 17.34 -8.73
CA LEU A 72 1.12 16.51 -7.64
C LEU A 72 1.72 15.11 -7.71
N TRP A 73 1.70 14.48 -8.88
CA TRP A 73 2.34 13.16 -9.08
C TRP A 73 3.81 13.18 -8.66
N ARG A 74 4.57 14.18 -9.11
CA ARG A 74 6.00 14.28 -8.78
C ARG A 74 6.23 14.44 -7.27
N ARG A 75 5.39 15.22 -6.58
CA ARG A 75 5.47 15.39 -5.12
C ARG A 75 5.18 14.10 -4.38
N ILE A 76 4.13 13.38 -4.76
CA ILE A 76 3.78 12.09 -4.14
C ILE A 76 4.94 11.10 -4.23
N ILE A 77 5.58 10.98 -5.40
CA ILE A 77 6.75 10.10 -5.58
C ILE A 77 7.94 10.53 -4.71
N GLN A 78 8.16 11.84 -4.54
CA GLN A 78 9.23 12.35 -3.68
C GLN A 78 8.97 12.06 -2.20
N ASP A 79 7.72 12.15 -1.76
CA ASP A 79 7.37 11.89 -0.36
C ASP A 79 7.41 10.39 -0.05
N GLU A 80 6.94 9.54 -0.95
CA GLU A 80 7.12 8.07 -0.85
C GLU A 80 8.59 7.67 -0.72
N LYS A 81 9.48 8.29 -1.51
CA LYS A 81 10.91 8.03 -1.42
C LYS A 81 11.46 8.36 -0.03
N LYS A 82 11.02 9.46 0.58
CA LYS A 82 11.45 9.82 1.94
C LYS A 82 10.90 8.86 2.98
N GLU A 83 9.65 8.43 2.85
CA GLU A 83 9.04 7.44 3.75
C GLU A 83 9.81 6.12 3.73
N LEU A 84 10.22 5.67 2.54
CA LEU A 84 11.07 4.48 2.36
C LEU A 84 12.49 4.68 2.92
N GLU A 85 13.14 5.81 2.65
CA GLU A 85 14.47 6.10 3.21
C GLU A 85 14.49 6.17 4.74
N VAL A 86 13.39 6.57 5.38
CA VAL A 86 13.25 6.55 6.84
C VAL A 86 13.11 5.11 7.37
N MET A 87 12.48 4.22 6.60
CA MET A 87 12.35 2.81 6.94
C MET A 87 13.70 2.10 6.85
N GLU A 88 14.44 2.25 5.75
CA GLU A 88 15.78 1.64 5.55
C GLU A 88 16.81 2.08 6.61
N LYS A 89 16.62 3.24 7.23
CA LYS A 89 17.50 3.74 8.31
C LYS A 89 17.14 3.24 9.71
N LYS A 90 16.00 2.57 9.86
CA LYS A 90 15.52 2.03 11.15
C LYS A 90 15.81 0.53 11.31
N GLU A 91 16.34 -0.12 10.28
CA GLU A 91 16.99 -1.43 10.34
C GLU A 91 18.46 -1.31 10.76
#